data_AF-A0A653NPU1-F1
#
_entry.id   AF-A0A653NPU1-F1
#
_cell.length_a   1.000
_cell.length_b   1.000
_cell.length_c   1.000
_cell.angle_alpha   90.00
_cell.angle_beta   90.00
_cell.angle_gamma   90.00
#
_symmetry.space_group_name_H-M   'P 1'
#
loop_
_entity.id
_entity.type
_entity.pdbx_description
1 polymer ?
#
loop_
_entity_poly.entity_id
_entity_poly.type
_entity_poly.pdbx_seq_one_letter_code
_entity_poly.pdbx_strand_id
1 'polypeptide(L)'
;MRRKPIELAAIATAAVPGLTPTAVSSAPDDPADFDSALLLDSEGKRWRVRSPRHAEASARLETEFLVLRAFAPAVRAELPFLMPTVAGSVRLGSLTTFVYSHLSGSTRSVEELTSGPSGLAREIGSALAAVHDLPRSLVSNADLPSYTPNEFRQRRLNELDQAATTGKIPAALLRRWEHAMEDVSLWRFNPCVVHGDLHEDNLLVESGRVTAVTGWTDLRIGDPADDFAWLVASNEQDFIDAVLKSYTSSRRDVPDQHLLRRAALSAEFALAQYLVKGLAAGDHNMVSEAEGMLESLASDIAEFGGQPISVEPLPAKGTPAGPAAAVPAAAGTSAAVPAPLHGSSAVSPAVTVIPVPAEPAADTTPDVPAPAAVQAQPAVHVAPIPAEPAATDAEAAEVRAGDTKAADDTSTAAISVINANRS
;
A
#
# COMPACT_ATOMS: atom_id res chain seq x y z
N MET A 1 18.29 -21.05 1.66
CA MET A 1 19.62 -20.62 2.16
C MET A 1 19.70 -19.11 1.95
N ARG A 2 20.07 -18.31 2.97
CA ARG A 2 20.21 -16.84 2.82
C ARG A 2 21.43 -16.52 1.95
N ARG A 3 21.25 -15.64 0.96
CA ARG A 3 22.33 -15.19 0.07
C ARG A 3 23.15 -14.10 0.74
N LYS A 4 24.47 -14.17 0.58
CA LYS A 4 25.39 -13.16 1.11
C LYS A 4 25.43 -11.94 0.18
N PRO A 5 25.76 -10.74 0.69
CA PRO A 5 25.84 -9.54 -0.15
C PRO A 5 26.76 -9.69 -1.37
N ILE A 6 27.90 -10.38 -1.24
CA ILE A 6 28.82 -10.64 -2.36
C ILE A 6 28.20 -11.54 -3.45
N GLU A 7 27.33 -12.49 -3.08
CA GLU A 7 26.62 -13.34 -4.03
C GLU A 7 25.56 -12.52 -4.77
N LEU A 8 24.88 -11.59 -4.08
CA LEU A 8 23.94 -10.66 -4.66
C LEU A 8 24.60 -9.69 -5.64
N ALA A 9 25.83 -9.25 -5.36
CA ALA A 9 26.62 -8.44 -6.30
C ALA A 9 26.88 -9.19 -7.62
N ALA A 10 27.25 -10.48 -7.55
CA ALA A 10 27.45 -11.32 -8.73
C ALA A 10 26.14 -11.58 -9.50
N ILE A 11 25.02 -11.74 -8.79
CA ILE A 11 23.69 -11.87 -9.42
C ILE A 11 23.31 -10.57 -10.15
N ALA A 12 23.62 -9.42 -9.57
CA ALA A 12 23.28 -8.12 -10.15
C ALA A 12 24.01 -7.84 -11.47
N THR A 13 25.26 -8.30 -11.63
CA THR A 13 26.00 -8.13 -12.90
C THR A 13 25.36 -8.91 -14.04
N ALA A 14 24.69 -10.02 -13.74
CA ALA A 14 23.90 -10.77 -14.72
C ALA A 14 22.56 -10.08 -15.04
N ALA A 15 21.97 -9.38 -14.07
CA ALA A 15 20.69 -8.69 -14.22
C ALA A 15 20.80 -7.35 -14.99
N VAL A 16 21.91 -6.63 -14.82
CA VAL A 16 22.14 -5.30 -15.38
C VAL A 16 23.38 -5.31 -16.28
N PRO A 17 23.22 -5.29 -17.62
CA PRO A 17 24.35 -5.27 -18.54
C PRO A 17 25.28 -4.07 -18.27
N GLY A 18 26.57 -4.34 -18.12
CA GLY A 18 27.60 -3.31 -17.88
C GLY A 18 27.75 -2.89 -16.42
N LEU A 19 26.97 -3.44 -15.48
CA LEU A 19 27.15 -3.18 -14.06
C LEU A 19 28.46 -3.81 -13.55
N THR A 20 29.35 -2.96 -13.02
CA THR A 20 30.65 -3.34 -12.44
C THR A 20 30.73 -2.92 -10.97
N PRO A 21 30.24 -3.75 -10.03
CA PRO A 21 30.25 -3.44 -8.60
C PRO A 21 31.68 -3.31 -8.08
N THR A 22 31.98 -2.21 -7.40
CA THR A 22 33.26 -1.93 -6.72
C THR A 22 33.16 -2.12 -5.22
N ALA A 23 31.97 -1.96 -4.64
CA ALA A 23 31.69 -2.24 -3.24
C ALA A 23 30.29 -2.81 -3.07
N VAL A 24 30.11 -3.56 -1.97
CA VAL A 24 28.83 -4.12 -1.56
C VAL A 24 28.68 -4.04 -0.06
N SER A 25 27.47 -3.71 0.39
CA SER A 25 27.09 -3.75 1.80
C SER A 25 25.76 -4.49 1.98
N SER A 26 25.55 -4.99 3.20
CA SER A 26 24.23 -5.46 3.60
C SER A 26 23.26 -4.29 3.63
N ALA A 27 22.04 -4.52 3.15
CA ALA A 27 20.98 -3.53 3.23
C ALA A 27 19.69 -4.28 3.61
N PRO A 28 19.34 -4.29 4.90
CA PRO A 28 18.11 -4.92 5.35
C PRO A 28 16.90 -4.38 4.57
N ASP A 29 16.03 -5.31 4.21
CA ASP A 29 14.69 -5.08 3.69
C ASP A 29 13.77 -5.90 4.61
N ASP A 30 12.72 -6.54 4.12
CA ASP A 30 12.08 -7.61 4.87
C ASP A 30 12.95 -8.89 4.82
N PRO A 31 13.59 -9.31 5.93
CA PRO A 31 14.48 -10.45 5.94
C PRO A 31 13.74 -11.79 5.89
N ALA A 32 12.42 -11.83 6.11
CA ALA A 32 11.61 -13.03 5.93
C ALA A 32 11.46 -13.35 4.44
N ASP A 33 11.26 -12.31 3.63
CA ASP A 33 10.93 -12.41 2.22
C ASP A 33 12.11 -12.23 1.27
N PHE A 34 13.11 -11.41 1.65
CA PHE A 34 14.18 -10.99 0.75
C PHE A 34 15.58 -11.11 1.35
N ASP A 35 16.54 -11.50 0.50
CA ASP A 35 17.95 -11.21 0.70
C ASP A 35 18.28 -9.95 -0.12
N SER A 36 18.76 -8.90 0.56
CA SER A 36 18.96 -7.57 -0.05
C SER A 36 20.37 -7.01 0.18
N ALA A 37 20.87 -6.27 -0.81
CA ALA A 37 22.19 -5.65 -0.76
C ALA A 37 22.20 -4.29 -1.47
N LEU A 38 23.10 -3.40 -1.01
CA LEU A 38 23.45 -2.17 -1.71
C LEU A 38 24.78 -2.35 -2.43
N LEU A 39 24.83 -1.94 -3.68
CA LEU A 39 26.02 -1.97 -4.52
C LEU A 39 26.44 -0.55 -4.87
N LEU A 40 27.75 -0.33 -4.94
CA LEU A 40 28.36 0.83 -5.58
C LEU A 40 29.06 0.33 -6.84
N ASP A 41 28.86 0.99 -7.98
CA ASP A 41 29.58 0.66 -9.22
C ASP A 41 30.85 1.52 -9.42
N SER A 42 31.57 1.26 -10.51
CA SER A 42 32.78 2.01 -10.85
C SER A 42 32.54 3.45 -11.29
N GLU A 43 31.30 3.81 -11.61
CA GLU A 43 30.88 5.18 -11.94
C GLU A 43 30.36 5.94 -10.71
N GLY A 44 30.35 5.31 -9.53
CA GLY A 44 29.84 5.88 -8.30
C GLY A 44 28.32 5.83 -8.15
N LYS A 45 27.59 5.13 -9.03
CA LYS A 45 26.14 4.93 -8.89
C LYS A 45 25.86 3.84 -7.87
N ARG A 46 24.76 4.03 -7.14
CA ARG A 46 24.28 3.11 -6.12
C ARG A 46 23.10 2.30 -6.64
N TRP A 47 23.08 1.02 -6.30
CA TRP A 47 22.06 0.07 -6.73
C TRP A 47 21.55 -0.73 -5.53
N ARG A 48 20.27 -1.12 -5.56
CA ARG A 48 19.68 -2.01 -4.57
C ARG A 48 19.29 -3.31 -5.26
N VAL A 49 19.75 -4.44 -4.73
CA VAL A 49 19.37 -5.78 -5.19
C VAL A 49 18.36 -6.34 -4.21
N ARG A 50 17.22 -6.84 -4.72
CA ARG A 50 16.21 -7.54 -3.92
C ARG A 50 16.03 -8.94 -4.49
N SER A 51 16.49 -9.94 -3.75
CA SER A 51 16.39 -11.34 -4.15
C SER A 51 15.37 -12.06 -3.28
N PRO A 52 14.26 -12.57 -3.83
CA PRO A 52 13.23 -13.24 -3.05
C PRO A 52 13.75 -14.58 -2.49
N ARG A 53 13.19 -14.95 -1.34
CA ARG A 53 13.49 -16.20 -0.62
C ARG A 53 12.51 -17.33 -0.94
N HIS A 54 11.32 -16.99 -1.43
CA HIS A 54 10.24 -17.93 -1.76
C HIS A 54 9.37 -17.41 -2.91
N ALA A 55 8.44 -18.24 -3.38
CA ALA A 55 7.66 -17.98 -4.59
C ALA A 55 6.70 -16.79 -4.45
N GLU A 56 6.10 -16.61 -3.27
CA GLU A 56 5.19 -15.49 -3.01
C GLU A 56 5.93 -14.15 -3.05
N ALA A 57 7.11 -14.06 -2.40
CA ALA A 57 7.97 -12.88 -2.48
C ALA A 57 8.43 -12.59 -3.93
N SER A 58 8.70 -13.62 -4.74
CA SER A 58 9.03 -13.44 -6.15
C SER A 58 7.84 -12.87 -6.93
N ALA A 59 6.64 -13.42 -6.71
CA ALA A 59 5.43 -12.94 -7.35
C ALA A 59 5.14 -11.47 -6.98
N ARG A 60 5.37 -11.08 -5.72
CA ARG A 60 5.27 -9.67 -5.27
C ARG A 60 6.19 -8.74 -6.06
N LEU A 61 7.47 -9.08 -6.22
CA LEU A 61 8.40 -8.25 -7.00
C LEU A 61 8.05 -8.19 -8.50
N GLU A 62 7.56 -9.30 -9.06
CA GLU A 62 7.11 -9.34 -10.45
C GLU A 62 5.88 -8.46 -10.68
N THR A 63 4.91 -8.49 -9.76
CA THR A 63 3.75 -7.58 -9.75
C THR A 63 4.20 -6.13 -9.59
N GLU A 64 5.06 -5.82 -8.62
CA GLU A 64 5.61 -4.47 -8.42
C GLU A 64 6.29 -3.96 -9.70
N PHE A 65 7.06 -4.81 -10.40
CA PHE A 65 7.68 -4.43 -11.67
C PHE A 65 6.67 -4.06 -12.74
N LEU A 66 5.55 -4.81 -12.86
CA LEU A 66 4.48 -4.47 -13.80
C LEU A 66 3.82 -3.13 -13.45
N VAL A 67 3.55 -2.90 -12.16
CA VAL A 67 3.00 -1.63 -11.68
C VAL A 67 3.95 -0.47 -11.98
N LEU A 68 5.24 -0.57 -11.63
CA LEU A 68 6.23 0.48 -11.85
C LEU A 68 6.38 0.84 -13.34
N ARG A 69 6.17 -0.13 -14.25
CA ARG A 69 6.17 0.11 -15.71
C ARG A 69 4.96 0.88 -16.22
N ALA A 70 3.84 0.86 -15.50
CA ALA A 70 2.64 1.65 -15.85
C ALA A 70 2.87 3.16 -15.69
N PHE A 71 3.84 3.56 -14.85
CA PHE A 71 4.18 4.96 -14.63
C PHE A 71 5.04 5.50 -15.78
N ALA A 72 4.40 6.13 -16.75
CA ALA A 72 5.09 6.84 -17.82
C ALA A 72 6.02 7.93 -17.25
N PRO A 73 7.15 8.26 -17.93
CA PRO A 73 8.12 9.24 -17.44
C PRO A 73 7.50 10.61 -17.07
N ALA A 74 6.51 11.06 -17.83
CA ALA A 74 5.80 12.32 -17.55
C ALA A 74 5.06 12.27 -16.20
N VAL A 75 4.36 11.17 -15.91
CA VAL A 75 3.66 10.98 -14.62
C VAL A 75 4.67 10.95 -13.47
N ARG A 76 5.79 10.25 -13.65
CA ARG A 76 6.85 10.17 -12.62
C ARG A 76 7.47 11.53 -12.33
N ALA A 77 7.60 12.39 -13.34
CA ALA A 77 8.20 13.72 -13.18
C ALA A 77 7.30 14.71 -12.44
N GLU A 78 5.99 14.47 -12.38
CA GLU A 78 5.03 15.31 -11.65
C GLU A 78 4.90 14.95 -10.17
N LEU A 79 5.41 13.78 -9.76
CA LEU A 79 5.35 13.36 -8.36
C LEU A 79 6.34 14.15 -7.49
N PRO A 80 5.95 14.54 -6.26
CA PRO A 80 6.82 15.28 -5.35
C PRO A 80 7.88 14.40 -4.67
N PHE A 81 7.92 13.11 -5.00
CA PHE A 81 8.84 12.12 -4.46
C PHE A 81 9.33 11.19 -5.57
N LEU A 82 10.42 10.48 -5.30
CA LEU A 82 10.94 9.46 -6.21
C LEU A 82 10.22 8.12 -6.01
N MET A 83 10.21 7.32 -7.07
CA MET A 83 9.72 5.93 -7.04
C MET A 83 10.85 4.97 -7.42
N PRO A 84 10.79 3.69 -7.00
CA PRO A 84 11.72 2.67 -7.46
C PRO A 84 11.79 2.61 -8.99
N THR A 85 13.00 2.42 -9.51
CA THR A 85 13.24 2.23 -10.94
C THR A 85 14.01 0.93 -11.11
N VAL A 86 13.40 -0.05 -11.78
CA VAL A 86 14.05 -1.33 -12.06
C VAL A 86 15.09 -1.11 -13.16
N ALA A 87 16.34 -1.38 -12.81
CA ALA A 87 17.49 -1.34 -13.72
C ALA A 87 17.65 -2.64 -14.50
N GLY A 88 17.24 -3.77 -13.91
CA GLY A 88 17.33 -5.08 -14.53
C GLY A 88 16.75 -6.17 -13.65
N SER A 89 16.63 -7.37 -14.22
CA SER A 89 16.16 -8.56 -13.50
C SER A 89 16.87 -9.80 -14.02
N VAL A 90 16.95 -10.82 -13.17
CA VAL A 90 17.52 -12.13 -13.52
C VAL A 90 16.72 -13.24 -12.87
N ARG A 91 16.50 -14.31 -13.62
CA ARG A 91 15.78 -15.48 -13.12
C ARG A 91 16.76 -16.51 -12.58
N LEU A 92 16.55 -16.92 -11.34
CA LEU A 92 17.34 -17.91 -10.61
C LEU A 92 16.45 -19.10 -10.24
N GLY A 93 16.43 -20.11 -11.10
CA GLY A 93 15.47 -21.21 -10.98
C GLY A 93 14.05 -20.71 -11.23
N SER A 94 13.16 -20.88 -10.23
CA SER A 94 11.78 -20.41 -10.28
C SER A 94 11.56 -19.01 -9.72
N LEU A 95 12.60 -18.36 -9.20
CA LEU A 95 12.52 -17.05 -8.55
C LEU A 95 13.18 -15.97 -9.40
N THR A 96 12.63 -14.76 -9.36
CA THR A 96 13.16 -13.60 -10.11
C THR A 96 13.75 -12.58 -9.15
N THR A 97 15.03 -12.27 -9.32
CA THR A 97 15.74 -11.22 -8.58
C THR A 97 15.70 -9.92 -9.38
N PHE A 98 15.46 -8.79 -8.71
CA PHE A 98 15.41 -7.48 -9.32
C PHE A 98 16.51 -6.57 -8.79
N VAL A 99 17.05 -5.73 -9.68
CA VAL A 99 18.03 -4.69 -9.35
C VAL A 99 17.40 -3.33 -9.64
N TYR A 100 17.47 -2.43 -8.67
CA TYR A 100 16.88 -1.10 -8.70
C TYR A 100 17.98 -0.05 -8.61
N SER A 101 17.74 1.12 -9.22
CA SER A 101 18.50 2.32 -8.86
C SER A 101 18.24 2.67 -7.41
N HIS A 102 19.30 3.00 -6.65
CA HIS A 102 19.15 3.34 -5.25
C HIS A 102 18.46 4.69 -5.05
N LEU A 103 17.57 4.75 -4.07
CA LEU A 103 16.88 5.95 -3.62
C LEU A 103 17.47 6.40 -2.29
N SER A 104 17.81 7.68 -2.17
CA SER A 104 18.33 8.27 -0.93
C SER A 104 17.23 8.45 0.12
N GLY A 105 17.63 8.50 1.38
CA GLY A 105 16.74 8.58 2.55
C GLY A 105 16.70 7.28 3.35
N SER A 106 16.02 7.31 4.47
CA SER A 106 15.78 6.15 5.33
C SER A 106 14.32 6.09 5.75
N THR A 107 13.82 4.90 6.04
CA THR A 107 12.58 4.75 6.79
C THR A 107 12.75 5.32 8.20
N ARG A 108 11.63 5.59 8.85
CA ARG A 108 11.54 6.14 10.20
C ARG A 108 10.40 5.45 10.92
N SER A 109 10.53 5.23 12.23
CA SER A 109 9.38 4.74 13.00
C SER A 109 8.28 5.79 13.05
N VAL A 110 7.06 5.38 13.37
CA VAL A 110 5.93 6.30 13.53
C VAL A 110 6.25 7.38 14.58
N GLU A 111 6.90 7.01 15.68
CA GLU A 111 7.31 7.94 16.74
C GLU A 111 8.34 8.96 16.25
N GLU A 112 9.30 8.53 15.42
CA GLU A 112 10.29 9.42 14.79
C GLU A 112 9.63 10.37 13.78
N LEU A 113 8.60 9.91 13.05
CA LEU A 113 7.84 10.75 12.13
C LEU A 113 7.03 11.82 12.88
N THR A 114 6.35 11.44 13.95
CA THR A 114 5.55 12.33 14.80
C THR A 114 6.42 13.36 15.52
N SER A 115 7.55 12.93 16.09
CA SER A 115 8.50 13.81 16.81
C SER A 115 9.43 14.59 15.88
N GLY A 116 9.35 14.32 14.57
CA GLY A 116 10.16 14.96 13.54
C GLY A 116 9.84 16.44 13.32
N PRO A 117 10.53 17.08 12.35
CA PRO A 117 10.27 18.47 12.02
C PRO A 117 8.80 18.70 11.63
N SER A 118 8.20 19.81 12.07
CA SER A 118 6.78 20.12 11.81
C SER A 118 6.40 20.15 10.32
N GLY A 119 7.37 20.34 9.43
CA GLY A 119 7.17 20.26 7.98
C GLY A 119 6.90 18.85 7.46
N LEU A 120 7.29 17.80 8.18
CA LEU A 120 7.24 16.42 7.70
C LEU A 120 5.80 15.92 7.53
N ALA A 121 4.90 16.22 8.47
CA ALA A 121 3.47 15.93 8.35
C ALA A 121 2.88 16.55 7.07
N ARG A 122 3.33 17.76 6.73
CA ARG A 122 2.90 18.43 5.49
C ARG A 122 3.41 17.70 4.25
N GLU A 123 4.68 17.27 4.24
CA GLU A 123 5.27 16.51 3.14
C GLU A 123 4.55 15.17 2.93
N ILE A 124 4.23 14.45 4.02
CA ILE A 124 3.45 13.20 3.97
C ILE A 124 2.05 13.43 3.39
N GLY A 125 1.33 14.46 3.87
CA GLY A 125 0.01 14.80 3.35
C GLY A 125 0.05 15.19 1.86
N SER A 126 1.12 15.87 1.43
CA SER A 126 1.32 16.21 0.01
C SER A 126 1.65 14.98 -0.84
N ALA A 127 2.43 14.03 -0.31
CA ALA A 127 2.73 12.77 -0.99
C ALA A 127 1.47 11.92 -1.17
N LEU A 128 0.68 11.75 -0.11
CA LEU A 128 -0.64 11.11 -0.16
C LEU A 128 -1.55 11.74 -1.21
N ALA A 129 -1.62 13.08 -1.22
CA ALA A 129 -2.44 13.79 -2.19
C ALA A 129 -1.98 13.52 -3.64
N ALA A 130 -0.67 13.53 -3.87
CA ALA A 130 -0.09 13.24 -5.18
C ALA A 130 -0.39 11.82 -5.67
N VAL A 131 -0.34 10.81 -4.80
CA VAL A 131 -0.76 9.43 -5.12
C VAL A 131 -2.24 9.40 -5.49
N HIS A 132 -3.10 9.99 -4.64
CA HIS A 132 -4.54 9.95 -4.85
C HIS A 132 -5.00 10.78 -6.05
N ASP A 133 -4.22 11.78 -6.46
CA ASP A 133 -4.47 12.62 -7.65
C ASP A 133 -3.89 12.01 -8.95
N LEU A 134 -3.28 10.82 -8.90
CA LEU A 134 -2.84 10.11 -10.09
C LEU A 134 -4.04 9.83 -11.03
N PRO A 135 -3.83 9.91 -12.36
CA PRO A 135 -4.89 9.65 -13.30
C PRO A 135 -5.36 8.20 -13.21
N ARG A 136 -6.67 7.97 -13.03
CA ARG A 136 -7.26 6.62 -12.95
C ARG A 136 -6.94 5.75 -14.17
N SER A 137 -6.72 6.37 -15.34
CA SER A 137 -6.30 5.68 -16.56
C SER A 137 -4.95 4.97 -16.40
N LEU A 138 -4.07 5.40 -15.49
CA LEU A 138 -2.83 4.67 -15.17
C LEU A 138 -3.13 3.26 -14.67
N VAL A 139 -4.12 3.12 -13.78
CA VAL A 139 -4.55 1.84 -13.22
C VAL A 139 -5.31 1.04 -14.27
N SER A 140 -6.28 1.67 -14.96
CA SER A 140 -7.10 0.97 -15.95
C SER A 140 -6.30 0.48 -17.16
N ASN A 141 -5.33 1.25 -17.66
CA ASN A 141 -4.52 0.84 -18.83
C ASN A 141 -3.50 -0.27 -18.50
N ALA A 142 -3.21 -0.47 -17.22
CA ALA A 142 -2.32 -1.52 -16.73
C ALA A 142 -3.08 -2.76 -16.26
N ASP A 143 -4.40 -2.83 -16.49
CA ASP A 143 -5.31 -3.89 -16.04
C ASP A 143 -5.21 -4.17 -14.52
N LEU A 144 -4.92 -3.11 -13.75
CA LEU A 144 -4.82 -3.20 -12.30
C LEU A 144 -6.21 -3.13 -11.63
N PRO A 145 -6.35 -3.66 -10.40
CA PRO A 145 -7.64 -3.71 -9.73
C PRO A 145 -8.29 -2.33 -9.59
N SER A 146 -9.60 -2.28 -9.81
CA SER A 146 -10.41 -1.06 -9.68
C SER A 146 -11.74 -1.41 -9.05
N TYR A 147 -12.10 -0.69 -7.99
CA TYR A 147 -13.32 -0.94 -7.23
C TYR A 147 -14.15 0.34 -7.12
N THR A 148 -15.45 0.21 -7.39
CA THR A 148 -16.44 1.19 -6.95
C THR A 148 -16.59 1.15 -5.42
N PRO A 149 -17.19 2.18 -4.79
CA PRO A 149 -17.35 2.18 -3.34
C PRO A 149 -18.13 0.98 -2.80
N ASN A 150 -19.16 0.56 -3.53
CA ASN A 150 -19.97 -0.59 -3.11
C ASN A 150 -19.25 -1.93 -3.32
N GLU A 151 -18.46 -2.09 -4.39
CA GLU A 151 -17.64 -3.28 -4.58
C GLU A 151 -16.57 -3.40 -3.50
N PHE A 152 -15.92 -2.27 -3.16
CA PHE A 152 -14.92 -2.22 -2.09
C PHE A 152 -15.55 -2.59 -0.74
N ARG A 153 -16.70 -1.99 -0.40
CA ARG A 153 -17.50 -2.32 0.79
C ARG A 153 -17.88 -3.81 0.84
N GLN A 154 -18.42 -4.36 -0.26
CA GLN A 154 -18.83 -5.76 -0.32
C GLN A 154 -17.64 -6.70 -0.14
N ARG A 155 -16.47 -6.35 -0.71
CA ARG A 155 -15.24 -7.11 -0.50
C ARG A 155 -14.84 -7.12 0.97
N ARG A 156 -14.86 -5.96 1.65
CA ARG A 156 -14.56 -5.87 3.10
C ARG A 156 -15.55 -6.68 3.94
N LEU A 157 -16.84 -6.68 3.59
CA LEU A 157 -17.84 -7.55 4.22
C LEU A 157 -17.53 -9.04 4.03
N ASN A 158 -17.14 -9.45 2.83
CA ASN A 158 -16.77 -10.85 2.57
C ASN A 158 -15.51 -11.24 3.36
N GLU A 159 -14.52 -10.35 3.47
CA GLU A 159 -13.33 -10.55 4.30
C GLU A 159 -13.73 -10.68 5.79
N LEU A 160 -14.68 -9.88 6.26
CA LEU A 160 -15.21 -9.94 7.62
C LEU A 160 -15.92 -11.27 7.89
N ASP A 161 -16.76 -11.74 6.95
CA ASP A 161 -17.44 -13.03 7.05
C ASP A 161 -16.43 -14.17 7.18
N GLN A 162 -15.39 -14.17 6.34
CA GLN A 162 -14.32 -15.16 6.41
C GLN A 162 -13.59 -15.10 7.75
N ALA A 163 -13.24 -13.90 8.21
CA ALA A 163 -12.56 -13.70 9.48
C ALA A 163 -13.45 -14.16 10.66
N ALA A 164 -14.77 -13.97 10.59
CA ALA A 164 -15.72 -14.42 11.59
C ALA A 164 -15.79 -15.96 11.68
N THR A 165 -15.62 -16.69 10.57
CA THR A 165 -15.61 -18.18 10.59
C THR A 165 -14.46 -18.77 11.43
N THR A 166 -13.42 -17.99 11.70
CA THR A 166 -12.30 -18.43 12.55
C THR A 166 -12.73 -18.66 14.00
N GLY A 167 -13.81 -18.00 14.47
CA GLY A 167 -14.28 -18.06 15.85
C GLY A 167 -13.34 -17.41 16.88
N LYS A 168 -12.26 -16.76 16.43
CA LYS A 168 -11.20 -16.19 17.29
C LYS A 168 -11.33 -14.69 17.51
N ILE A 169 -12.21 -14.02 16.76
CA ILE A 169 -12.41 -12.56 16.86
C ILE A 169 -13.45 -12.26 17.94
N PRO A 170 -13.16 -11.33 18.87
CA PRO A 170 -14.13 -10.88 19.87
C PRO A 170 -15.45 -10.41 19.23
N ALA A 171 -16.58 -10.94 19.71
CA ALA A 171 -17.91 -10.65 19.15
C ALA A 171 -18.31 -9.16 19.22
N ALA A 172 -17.69 -8.37 20.11
CA ALA A 172 -17.91 -6.93 20.16
C ALA A 172 -17.30 -6.22 18.94
N LEU A 173 -16.11 -6.63 18.50
CA LEU A 173 -15.44 -6.10 17.32
C LEU A 173 -16.17 -6.48 16.04
N LEU A 174 -16.58 -7.75 15.91
CA LEU A 174 -17.38 -8.21 14.76
C LEU A 174 -18.63 -7.35 14.55
N ARG A 175 -19.45 -7.16 15.60
CA ARG A 175 -20.66 -6.32 15.51
C ARG A 175 -20.34 -4.87 15.17
N ARG A 176 -19.25 -4.33 15.72
CA ARG A 176 -18.82 -2.95 15.47
C ARG A 176 -18.43 -2.75 14.01
N TRP A 177 -17.65 -3.68 13.46
CA TRP A 177 -17.19 -3.61 12.07
C TRP A 177 -18.33 -3.89 11.09
N GLU A 178 -19.18 -4.88 11.36
CA GLU A 178 -20.39 -5.18 10.59
C GLU A 178 -21.28 -3.94 10.51
N HIS A 179 -21.59 -3.32 11.65
CA HIS A 179 -22.40 -2.11 11.71
C HIS A 179 -21.80 -0.93 10.91
N ALA A 180 -20.48 -0.73 11.02
CA ALA A 180 -19.79 0.28 10.22
C ALA A 180 -19.81 -0.03 8.71
N MET A 181 -19.68 -1.31 8.35
CA MET A 181 -19.80 -1.76 6.98
C MET A 181 -21.25 -1.67 6.49
N GLU A 182 -22.27 -1.73 7.35
CA GLU A 182 -23.68 -1.56 7.02
C GLU A 182 -24.11 -0.10 6.84
N ASP A 183 -23.45 0.85 7.52
CA ASP A 183 -23.68 2.29 7.41
C ASP A 183 -23.37 2.82 6.00
N VAL A 184 -24.38 2.85 5.13
CA VAL A 184 -24.25 3.29 3.73
C VAL A 184 -23.67 4.70 3.60
N SER A 185 -23.88 5.58 4.59
CA SER A 185 -23.35 6.94 4.54
C SER A 185 -21.82 6.96 4.58
N LEU A 186 -21.22 6.04 5.34
CA LEU A 186 -19.78 5.91 5.48
C LEU A 186 -19.09 5.62 4.14
N TRP A 187 -19.75 4.81 3.30
CA TRP A 187 -19.21 4.30 2.03
C TRP A 187 -19.50 5.18 0.81
N ARG A 188 -19.98 6.41 1.00
CA ARG A 188 -20.14 7.40 -0.09
C ARG A 188 -18.86 8.20 -0.28
N PHE A 189 -17.82 7.55 -0.80
CA PHE A 189 -16.55 8.19 -1.14
C PHE A 189 -16.32 8.25 -2.66
N ASN A 190 -15.37 9.08 -3.07
CA ASN A 190 -14.89 9.13 -4.45
C ASN A 190 -13.68 8.20 -4.59
N PRO A 191 -13.79 7.06 -5.29
CA PRO A 191 -12.63 6.18 -5.47
C PRO A 191 -11.51 6.90 -6.21
N CYS A 192 -10.27 6.67 -5.79
CA CYS A 192 -9.10 7.24 -6.43
C CYS A 192 -8.01 6.18 -6.55
N VAL A 193 -6.92 6.52 -7.24
CA VAL A 193 -5.72 5.68 -7.18
C VAL A 193 -5.23 5.67 -5.74
N VAL A 194 -4.91 4.50 -5.20
CA VAL A 194 -4.35 4.33 -3.86
C VAL A 194 -3.09 3.49 -3.95
N HIS A 195 -2.10 3.79 -3.12
CA HIS A 195 -0.88 3.00 -3.01
C HIS A 195 -1.22 1.59 -2.52
N GLY A 196 -2.11 1.49 -1.53
CA GLY A 196 -2.73 0.26 -1.08
C GLY A 196 -1.99 -0.48 0.03
N ASP A 197 -0.71 -0.14 0.22
CA ASP A 197 0.19 -0.62 1.28
C ASP A 197 1.02 0.55 1.84
N LEU A 198 0.45 1.77 1.92
CA LEU A 198 1.22 2.91 2.40
C LEU A 198 1.33 2.88 3.93
N HIS A 199 2.57 2.88 4.43
CA HIS A 199 2.92 3.02 5.84
C HIS A 199 4.38 3.49 5.96
N GLU A 200 4.90 3.64 7.18
CA GLU A 200 6.20 4.25 7.48
C GLU A 200 7.40 3.54 6.83
N ASP A 201 7.35 2.22 6.65
CA ASP A 201 8.43 1.48 5.98
C ASP A 201 8.46 1.69 4.46
N ASN A 202 7.37 2.21 3.90
CA ASN A 202 7.25 2.54 2.49
C ASN A 202 7.53 4.03 2.20
N LEU A 203 7.97 4.79 3.21
CA LEU A 203 8.36 6.20 3.10
C LEU A 203 9.84 6.38 3.39
N LEU A 204 10.60 6.89 2.42
CA LEU A 204 11.97 7.34 2.66
C LEU A 204 11.97 8.83 3.01
N VAL A 205 12.64 9.16 4.10
CA VAL A 205 12.74 10.52 4.62
C VAL A 205 14.21 10.94 4.71
N GLU A 206 14.49 12.16 4.25
CA GLU A 206 15.80 12.80 4.38
C GLU A 206 15.61 14.30 4.65
N SER A 207 16.33 14.85 5.62
CA SER A 207 16.29 16.29 5.95
C SER A 207 14.88 16.86 6.15
N GLY A 208 13.98 16.07 6.76
CA GLY A 208 12.60 16.47 7.04
C GLY A 208 11.67 16.50 5.82
N ARG A 209 12.03 15.80 4.73
CA ARG A 209 11.22 15.66 3.51
C ARG A 209 11.05 14.21 3.12
N VAL A 210 9.90 13.89 2.51
CA VAL A 210 9.67 12.59 1.87
C VAL A 210 10.44 12.58 0.55
N THR A 211 11.50 11.79 0.47
CA THR A 211 12.35 11.69 -0.73
C THR A 211 11.83 10.65 -1.70
N ALA A 212 11.23 9.57 -1.20
CA ALA A 212 10.69 8.50 -2.03
C ALA A 212 9.55 7.74 -1.36
N VAL A 213 8.73 7.11 -2.20
CA VAL A 213 7.70 6.15 -1.80
C VAL A 213 7.98 4.81 -2.47
N THR A 214 7.97 3.72 -1.70
CA THR A 214 8.24 2.34 -2.15
C THR A 214 7.06 1.41 -1.89
N GLY A 215 7.10 0.15 -2.34
CA GLY A 215 6.05 -0.83 -1.99
C GLY A 215 4.83 -0.81 -2.91
N TRP A 216 5.01 -0.53 -4.20
CA TRP A 216 3.94 -0.26 -5.16
C TRP A 216 3.13 -1.50 -5.61
N THR A 217 3.26 -2.63 -4.93
CA THR A 217 2.66 -3.91 -5.34
C THR A 217 1.13 -3.84 -5.39
N ASP A 218 0.53 -3.09 -4.46
CA ASP A 218 -0.91 -3.13 -4.18
C ASP A 218 -1.70 -1.96 -4.81
N LEU A 219 -1.08 -1.26 -5.76
CA LEU A 219 -1.67 -0.12 -6.46
C LEU A 219 -3.01 -0.51 -7.12
N ARG A 220 -4.05 0.27 -6.81
CA ARG A 220 -5.41 0.02 -7.29
C ARG A 220 -6.23 1.31 -7.33
N ILE A 221 -7.42 1.26 -7.92
CA ILE A 221 -8.47 2.25 -7.65
C ILE A 221 -9.32 1.73 -6.48
N GLY A 222 -9.42 2.51 -5.41
CA GLY A 222 -10.11 2.11 -4.19
C GLY A 222 -10.39 3.26 -3.23
N ASP A 223 -10.55 2.92 -1.96
CA ASP A 223 -10.82 3.87 -0.88
C ASP A 223 -9.53 4.56 -0.42
N PRO A 224 -9.40 5.90 -0.52
CA PRO A 224 -8.24 6.63 0.00
C PRO A 224 -7.98 6.42 1.50
N ALA A 225 -8.97 5.91 2.24
CA ALA A 225 -8.83 5.61 3.66
C ALA A 225 -7.80 4.50 3.95
N ASP A 226 -7.56 3.58 3.02
CA ASP A 226 -6.57 2.50 3.19
C ASP A 226 -5.16 3.09 3.44
N ASP A 227 -4.77 4.13 2.70
CA ASP A 227 -3.45 4.77 2.82
C ASP A 227 -3.33 5.70 4.06
N PHE A 228 -4.44 5.93 4.77
CA PHE A 228 -4.50 6.68 6.04
C PHE A 228 -4.56 5.78 7.28
N ALA A 229 -4.81 4.48 7.13
CA ALA A 229 -5.09 3.58 8.25
C ALA A 229 -3.94 3.55 9.27
N TRP A 230 -2.70 3.47 8.82
CA TRP A 230 -1.51 3.45 9.68
C TRP A 230 -1.35 4.74 10.51
N LEU A 231 -1.70 5.90 9.96
CA LEU A 231 -1.67 7.18 10.68
C LEU A 231 -2.66 7.15 11.84
N VAL A 232 -3.88 6.66 11.61
CA VAL A 232 -4.90 6.59 12.66
C VAL A 232 -4.52 5.59 13.75
N ALA A 233 -3.79 4.52 13.39
CA ALA A 233 -3.28 3.55 14.35
C ALA A 233 -2.21 4.14 15.30
N SER A 234 -1.50 5.21 14.92
CA SER A 234 -0.48 5.86 15.75
C SER A 234 -1.03 6.54 17.02
N ASN A 235 -2.33 6.87 17.01
CA ASN A 235 -3.00 7.65 18.07
C ASN A 235 -2.39 9.05 18.36
N GLU A 236 -1.65 9.63 17.40
CA GLU A 236 -1.03 10.96 17.50
C GLU A 236 -1.89 12.02 16.79
N GLN A 237 -2.94 12.50 17.47
CA GLN A 237 -4.00 13.33 16.86
C GLN A 237 -3.46 14.60 16.17
N ASP A 238 -2.53 15.32 16.80
CA ASP A 238 -1.95 16.55 16.23
C ASP A 238 -1.20 16.27 14.91
N PHE A 239 -0.53 15.12 14.83
CA PHE A 239 0.18 14.69 13.63
C PHE A 239 -0.80 14.29 12.52
N ILE A 240 -1.82 13.48 12.87
CA ILE A 240 -2.89 13.08 11.94
C ILE A 240 -3.59 14.32 11.35
N ASP A 241 -3.94 15.29 12.20
CA ASP A 241 -4.62 16.51 11.77
C ASP A 241 -3.72 17.37 10.87
N ALA A 242 -2.42 17.45 11.16
CA ALA A 242 -1.46 18.16 10.32
C ALA A 242 -1.30 17.48 8.93
N VAL A 243 -1.23 16.15 8.88
CA VAL A 243 -1.19 15.38 7.63
C VAL A 243 -2.48 15.58 6.85
N LEU A 244 -3.64 15.39 7.49
CA LEU A 244 -4.96 15.54 6.85
C LEU A 244 -5.17 16.95 6.31
N LYS A 245 -4.76 17.98 7.05
CA LYS A 245 -4.85 19.37 6.61
C LYS A 245 -4.03 19.62 5.35
N SER A 246 -2.80 19.11 5.31
CA SER A 246 -1.94 19.22 4.12
C SER A 246 -2.54 18.45 2.93
N TYR A 247 -2.94 17.19 3.15
CA TYR A 247 -3.60 16.36 2.16
C TYR A 247 -4.82 17.05 1.55
N THR A 248 -5.72 17.55 2.38
CA THR A 248 -6.95 18.22 1.95
C THR A 248 -6.66 19.49 1.16
N SER A 249 -5.59 20.22 1.51
CA SER A 249 -5.19 21.45 0.81
C SER A 249 -4.53 21.17 -0.54
N SER A 250 -3.86 20.03 -0.68
CA SER A 250 -3.15 19.64 -1.92
C SER A 250 -4.04 18.85 -2.90
N ARG A 251 -5.07 18.16 -2.41
CA ARG A 251 -5.99 17.35 -3.23
C ARG A 251 -6.80 18.21 -4.19
N ARG A 252 -7.00 17.69 -5.40
CA ARG A 252 -7.89 18.31 -6.41
C ARG A 252 -9.37 18.03 -6.16
N ASP A 253 -9.68 16.88 -5.57
CA ASP A 253 -11.05 16.44 -5.30
C ASP A 253 -11.64 17.09 -4.04
N VAL A 254 -12.97 17.02 -3.91
CA VAL A 254 -13.69 17.48 -2.71
C VAL A 254 -13.27 16.65 -1.49
N PRO A 255 -13.05 17.29 -0.32
CA PRO A 255 -12.67 16.59 0.91
C PRO A 255 -13.72 15.55 1.32
N ASP A 256 -13.25 14.37 1.71
CA ASP A 256 -14.10 13.28 2.21
C ASP A 256 -14.28 13.40 3.73
N GLN A 257 -15.51 13.68 4.16
CA GLN A 257 -15.86 13.89 5.57
C GLN A 257 -15.77 12.63 6.43
N HIS A 258 -15.66 11.45 5.81
CA HIS A 258 -15.66 10.15 6.45
C HIS A 258 -14.31 9.42 6.29
N LEU A 259 -13.31 10.07 5.69
CA LEU A 259 -11.98 9.50 5.45
C LEU A 259 -11.36 8.89 6.71
N LEU A 260 -11.21 9.69 7.77
CA LEU A 260 -10.59 9.20 9.02
C LEU A 260 -11.42 8.12 9.72
N ARG A 261 -12.75 8.15 9.56
CA ARG A 261 -13.64 7.12 10.12
C ARG A 261 -13.45 5.78 9.42
N ARG A 262 -13.32 5.79 8.08
CA ARG A 262 -12.99 4.59 7.30
C ARG A 262 -11.54 4.14 7.50
N ALA A 263 -10.62 5.07 7.73
CA ALA A 263 -9.23 4.74 8.03
C ALA A 263 -9.13 4.05 9.39
N ALA A 264 -9.86 4.52 10.40
CA ALA A 264 -10.00 3.86 11.71
C ALA A 264 -10.58 2.44 11.57
N LEU A 265 -11.65 2.26 10.79
CA LEU A 265 -12.19 0.93 10.49
C LEU A 265 -11.15 0.01 9.85
N SER A 266 -10.40 0.53 8.88
CA SER A 266 -9.38 -0.23 8.17
C SER A 266 -8.22 -0.63 9.09
N ALA A 267 -7.81 0.27 9.99
CA ALA A 267 -6.79 0.00 11.01
C ALA A 267 -7.23 -1.08 12.00
N GLU A 268 -8.45 -0.96 12.56
CA GLU A 268 -9.01 -2.00 13.45
C GLU A 268 -9.13 -3.35 12.73
N PHE A 269 -9.62 -3.35 11.48
CA PHE A 269 -9.85 -4.55 10.69
C PHE A 269 -8.55 -5.20 10.18
N ALA A 270 -7.44 -4.47 10.12
CA ALA A 270 -6.14 -5.03 9.77
C ALA A 270 -5.69 -6.13 10.75
N LEU A 271 -6.06 -6.04 12.03
CA LEU A 271 -5.77 -7.08 13.03
C LEU A 271 -6.47 -8.41 12.70
N ALA A 272 -7.69 -8.35 12.17
CA ALA A 272 -8.42 -9.55 11.73
C ALA A 272 -7.76 -10.17 10.48
N GLN A 273 -7.28 -9.33 9.54
CA GLN A 273 -6.54 -9.79 8.37
C GLN A 273 -5.20 -10.43 8.77
N TYR A 274 -4.49 -9.85 9.74
CA TYR A 274 -3.26 -10.41 10.32
C TYR A 274 -3.51 -11.79 10.92
N LEU A 275 -4.58 -11.95 11.72
CA LEU A 275 -5.01 -13.24 12.26
C LEU A 275 -5.27 -14.28 11.16
N VAL A 276 -6.06 -13.93 10.14
CA VAL A 276 -6.39 -14.83 9.02
C VAL A 276 -5.13 -15.25 8.27
N LYS A 277 -4.19 -14.32 8.05
CA LYS A 277 -2.90 -14.62 7.41
C LYS A 277 -2.06 -15.57 8.27
N GLY A 278 -2.00 -15.37 9.59
CA GLY A 278 -1.32 -16.30 10.50
C GLY A 278 -1.90 -17.70 10.49
N LEU A 279 -3.24 -17.82 10.45
CA LEU A 279 -3.92 -19.11 10.32
C LEU A 279 -3.61 -19.80 8.99
N ALA A 280 -3.63 -19.06 7.89
CA ALA A 280 -3.32 -19.59 6.55
C ALA A 280 -1.86 -20.06 6.44
N ALA A 281 -0.94 -19.35 7.10
CA ALA A 281 0.48 -19.73 7.16
C ALA A 281 0.78 -20.86 8.16
N GLY A 282 -0.16 -21.20 9.05
CA GLY A 282 0.08 -22.13 10.15
C GLY A 282 1.05 -21.58 11.20
N ASP A 283 1.17 -20.25 11.31
CA ASP A 283 2.08 -19.60 12.24
C ASP A 283 1.37 -19.34 13.58
N HIS A 284 1.65 -20.20 14.56
CA HIS A 284 1.04 -20.10 15.88
C HIS A 284 1.43 -18.84 16.67
N ASN A 285 2.63 -18.30 16.42
CA ASN A 285 3.08 -17.07 17.11
C ASN A 285 2.28 -15.88 16.58
N MET A 286 2.20 -15.77 15.24
CA MET A 286 1.42 -14.74 14.56
C MET A 286 -0.06 -14.78 14.98
N VAL A 287 -0.64 -15.99 15.09
CA VAL A 287 -2.02 -16.18 15.55
C VAL A 287 -2.18 -15.72 17.01
N SER A 288 -1.29 -16.14 17.91
CA SER A 288 -1.36 -15.78 19.33
C SER A 288 -1.21 -14.28 19.53
N GLU A 289 -0.32 -13.64 18.78
CA GLU A 289 -0.12 -12.20 18.79
C GLU A 289 -1.38 -11.46 18.32
N ALA A 290 -1.96 -11.90 17.19
CA ALA A 290 -3.18 -11.32 16.65
C ALA A 290 -4.37 -11.42 17.62
N GLU A 291 -4.53 -12.58 18.28
CA GLU A 291 -5.56 -12.77 19.32
C GLU A 291 -5.36 -11.79 20.48
N GLY A 292 -4.12 -11.62 20.96
CA GLY A 292 -3.80 -10.65 22.01
C GLY A 292 -4.08 -9.19 21.60
N MET A 293 -3.72 -8.81 20.37
CA MET A 293 -4.01 -7.46 19.85
C MET A 293 -5.52 -7.20 19.74
N LEU A 294 -6.29 -8.18 19.27
CA LEU A 294 -7.75 -8.10 19.18
C LEU A 294 -8.42 -8.00 20.56
N GLU A 295 -7.93 -8.75 21.54
CA GLU A 295 -8.41 -8.66 22.93
C GLU A 295 -8.13 -7.29 23.55
N SER A 296 -6.92 -6.76 23.37
CA SER A 296 -6.57 -5.41 23.82
C SER A 296 -7.44 -4.35 23.16
N LEU A 297 -7.62 -4.40 21.84
CA LEU A 297 -8.50 -3.47 21.12
C LEU A 297 -9.95 -3.55 21.63
N ALA A 298 -10.47 -4.76 21.86
CA ALA A 298 -11.81 -4.95 22.41
C ALA A 298 -11.96 -4.36 23.82
N SER A 299 -10.93 -4.49 24.66
CA SER A 299 -10.89 -3.90 26.01
C SER A 299 -10.87 -2.37 25.95
N ASP A 300 -9.99 -1.80 25.13
CA ASP A 300 -9.82 -0.35 24.99
C ASP A 300 -11.09 0.32 24.45
N ILE A 301 -11.75 -0.30 23.47
CA ILE A 301 -13.03 0.20 22.97
C ILE A 301 -14.12 0.12 24.05
N ALA A 302 -14.11 -0.92 24.88
CA ALA A 302 -15.08 -1.04 25.96
C ALA A 302 -14.87 -0.01 27.08
N GLU A 303 -13.61 0.34 27.37
CA GLU A 303 -13.25 1.31 28.40
C GLU A 303 -13.40 2.76 27.91
N PHE A 304 -12.94 3.07 26.70
CA PHE A 304 -12.79 4.44 26.19
C PHE A 304 -13.75 4.78 25.04
N GLY A 305 -14.53 3.82 24.53
CA GLY A 305 -15.50 4.00 23.45
C GLY A 305 -14.93 3.89 22.02
N GLY A 306 -13.60 3.89 21.88
CA GLY A 306 -12.90 3.87 20.60
C GLY A 306 -13.13 5.12 19.75
N GLN A 307 -12.47 5.19 18.59
CA GLN A 307 -12.73 6.24 17.61
C GLN A 307 -14.14 6.07 17.01
N PRO A 308 -14.91 7.15 16.75
CA PRO A 308 -16.27 7.00 16.21
C PRO A 308 -16.25 6.56 14.75
N ILE A 309 -16.46 5.27 14.48
CA ILE A 309 -16.47 4.73 13.10
C ILE A 309 -17.85 4.94 12.42
N SER A 310 -18.96 4.59 13.07
CA SER A 310 -20.32 4.83 12.55
C SER A 310 -21.04 5.90 13.37
N VAL A 311 -21.94 6.65 12.72
CA VAL A 311 -22.83 7.64 13.37
C VAL A 311 -24.19 7.04 13.71
N GLU A 312 -24.51 5.87 13.16
CA GLU A 312 -25.72 5.15 13.53
C GLU A 312 -25.48 4.46 14.87
N PRO A 313 -26.39 4.59 15.87
CA PRO A 313 -26.23 3.89 17.14
C PRO A 313 -26.20 2.38 16.92
N LEU A 314 -25.26 1.70 17.58
CA LEU A 314 -25.26 0.23 17.61
C LEU A 314 -26.63 -0.27 18.11
N PRO A 315 -27.24 -1.28 17.46
CA PRO A 315 -28.49 -1.84 17.92
C PRO A 315 -28.32 -2.34 19.37
N ALA A 316 -29.20 -1.86 20.26
CA ALA A 316 -29.14 -2.21 21.67
C ALA A 316 -29.20 -3.74 21.86
N LYS A 317 -28.34 -4.30 22.71
CA LYS A 317 -28.37 -5.73 23.07
C LYS A 317 -29.76 -6.10 23.56
N GLY A 318 -30.47 -6.90 22.75
CA GLY A 318 -31.73 -7.53 23.12
C GLY A 318 -32.94 -6.60 23.08
N THR A 319 -33.43 -6.27 21.89
CA THR A 319 -34.86 -6.03 21.71
C THR A 319 -35.42 -7.26 21.00
N PRO A 320 -36.35 -8.03 21.59
CA PRO A 320 -37.03 -9.09 20.86
C PRO A 320 -37.70 -8.45 19.65
N ALA A 321 -37.52 -9.02 18.46
CA ALA A 321 -38.29 -8.65 17.29
C ALA A 321 -39.78 -8.65 17.68
N GLY A 322 -40.38 -7.47 17.74
CA GLY A 322 -41.81 -7.32 17.97
C GLY A 322 -42.55 -8.08 16.86
N PRO A 323 -43.67 -8.75 17.17
CA PRO A 323 -44.32 -9.64 16.22
C PRO A 323 -44.68 -8.87 14.96
N ALA A 324 -44.23 -9.39 13.81
CA ALA A 324 -44.56 -8.89 12.50
C ALA A 324 -46.08 -8.69 12.41
N ALA A 325 -46.50 -7.46 12.18
CA ALA A 325 -47.91 -7.13 11.95
C ALA A 325 -48.38 -7.90 10.71
N ALA A 326 -49.29 -8.84 10.95
CA ALA A 326 -49.94 -9.61 9.91
C ALA A 326 -50.74 -8.65 9.00
N VAL A 327 -50.41 -8.66 7.71
CA VAL A 327 -51.22 -8.03 6.66
C VAL A 327 -52.45 -8.91 6.45
N PRO A 328 -53.69 -8.39 6.52
CA PRO A 328 -54.87 -9.22 6.28
C PRO A 328 -55.02 -9.48 4.79
N ALA A 329 -55.18 -10.76 4.45
CA ALA A 329 -55.57 -11.24 3.14
C ALA A 329 -57.00 -10.79 2.80
N ALA A 330 -57.18 -10.14 1.65
CA ALA A 330 -58.48 -9.93 1.04
C ALA A 330 -58.63 -10.85 -0.18
N ALA A 331 -59.71 -11.62 -0.17
CA ALA A 331 -60.04 -12.65 -1.14
C ALA A 331 -60.68 -12.08 -2.42
N GLY A 332 -60.17 -12.55 -3.56
CA GLY A 332 -60.94 -13.09 -4.70
C GLY A 332 -61.82 -12.17 -5.55
N THR A 333 -61.48 -12.07 -6.84
CA THR A 333 -62.38 -12.57 -7.90
C THR A 333 -61.63 -12.92 -9.19
N SER A 334 -62.15 -13.97 -9.82
CA SER A 334 -61.62 -14.81 -10.90
C SER A 334 -61.64 -14.17 -12.30
N ALA A 335 -60.66 -14.52 -13.15
CA ALA A 335 -60.95 -14.94 -14.54
C ALA A 335 -59.74 -15.67 -15.20
N ALA A 336 -59.88 -17.00 -15.26
CA ALA A 336 -59.57 -17.93 -16.36
C ALA A 336 -58.22 -17.90 -17.11
N VAL A 337 -57.55 -19.06 -17.02
CA VAL A 337 -56.49 -19.61 -17.88
C VAL A 337 -57.09 -20.09 -19.23
N PRO A 338 -56.29 -20.26 -20.31
CA PRO A 338 -55.79 -21.63 -20.56
C PRO A 338 -54.31 -21.69 -21.00
N ALA A 339 -53.65 -22.75 -20.57
CA ALA A 339 -52.39 -23.29 -21.10
C ALA A 339 -52.71 -24.59 -21.88
N PRO A 340 -51.76 -25.43 -22.32
CA PRO A 340 -50.34 -25.23 -22.67
C PRO A 340 -50.00 -25.86 -24.04
N LEU A 341 -48.80 -25.65 -24.59
CA LEU A 341 -48.19 -26.62 -25.51
C LEU A 341 -46.68 -26.78 -25.26
N HIS A 342 -46.25 -28.02 -25.42
CA HIS A 342 -45.01 -28.65 -24.97
C HIS A 342 -43.72 -28.18 -25.63
N GLY A 343 -42.61 -28.29 -24.87
CA GLY A 343 -41.55 -29.23 -25.23
C GLY A 343 -40.22 -28.68 -25.74
N SER A 344 -39.16 -29.11 -25.05
CA SER A 344 -37.80 -29.37 -25.54
C SER A 344 -36.71 -28.30 -25.36
N SER A 345 -35.83 -28.60 -24.40
CA SER A 345 -34.37 -28.73 -24.54
C SER A 345 -33.58 -27.77 -25.45
N ALA A 346 -32.59 -27.12 -24.82
CA ALA A 346 -31.18 -27.07 -25.23
C ALA A 346 -30.59 -25.72 -25.72
N VAL A 347 -29.37 -25.51 -25.19
CA VAL A 347 -28.18 -24.81 -25.72
C VAL A 347 -28.11 -23.27 -25.66
N SER A 348 -27.04 -22.82 -24.99
CA SER A 348 -26.45 -21.48 -24.99
C SER A 348 -26.19 -20.93 -26.40
N PRO A 349 -26.30 -19.61 -26.66
CA PRO A 349 -25.75 -19.06 -27.88
C PRO A 349 -24.24 -18.79 -27.72
N ALA A 350 -23.46 -19.41 -28.61
CA ALA A 350 -22.07 -19.10 -28.86
C ALA A 350 -21.94 -17.74 -29.58
N VAL A 351 -21.02 -16.90 -29.11
CA VAL A 351 -20.63 -15.65 -29.77
C VAL A 351 -19.72 -16.01 -30.96
N THR A 352 -20.18 -15.70 -32.17
CA THR A 352 -19.42 -15.88 -33.40
C THR A 352 -18.71 -14.57 -33.75
N VAL A 353 -17.38 -14.60 -33.78
CA VAL A 353 -16.54 -13.46 -34.21
C VAL A 353 -16.35 -13.54 -35.72
N ILE A 354 -16.76 -12.49 -36.43
CA ILE A 354 -16.51 -12.31 -37.87
C ILE A 354 -15.23 -11.48 -38.03
N PRO A 355 -14.19 -11.96 -38.74
CA PRO A 355 -12.99 -11.17 -39.01
C PRO A 355 -13.24 -10.17 -40.16
N VAL A 356 -12.82 -8.92 -39.95
CA VAL A 356 -12.85 -7.84 -40.95
C VAL A 356 -11.65 -8.00 -41.91
N PRO A 357 -11.82 -7.86 -43.24
CA PRO A 357 -10.72 -7.98 -44.20
C PRO A 357 -9.77 -6.78 -44.14
N ALA A 358 -8.46 -7.04 -44.21
CA ALA A 358 -7.42 -6.04 -44.36
C ALA A 358 -7.22 -5.67 -45.85
N GLU A 359 -7.17 -4.38 -46.16
CA GLU A 359 -6.68 -3.85 -47.44
C GLU A 359 -5.34 -3.12 -47.27
N PRO A 360 -4.49 -3.07 -48.31
CA PRO A 360 -3.06 -2.78 -48.19
C PRO A 360 -2.71 -1.29 -48.22
N ALA A 361 -1.56 -0.98 -47.62
CA ALA A 361 -0.97 0.35 -47.47
C ALA A 361 -0.68 1.03 -48.82
N ALA A 362 -1.03 2.32 -48.90
CA ALA A 362 -0.58 3.23 -49.94
C ALA A 362 0.53 4.14 -49.38
N ASP A 363 1.67 4.13 -50.08
CA ASP A 363 2.79 5.05 -49.93
C ASP A 363 2.35 6.50 -50.14
N THR A 364 2.51 7.34 -49.12
CA THR A 364 2.65 8.79 -49.29
C THR A 364 3.61 9.32 -48.24
N THR A 365 4.82 9.66 -48.68
CA THR A 365 5.79 10.47 -47.92
C THR A 365 5.37 11.94 -47.91
N PRO A 366 5.20 12.59 -46.74
CA PRO A 366 5.24 14.03 -46.64
C PRO A 366 6.66 14.49 -46.27
N ASP A 367 7.24 15.29 -47.16
CA ASP A 367 8.47 16.07 -46.94
C ASP A 367 8.19 17.18 -45.89
N VAL A 368 8.93 17.19 -44.78
CA VAL A 368 8.85 18.21 -43.73
C VAL A 368 10.29 18.67 -43.40
N PRO A 369 10.57 19.99 -43.47
CA PRO A 369 11.93 20.52 -43.35
C PRO A 369 12.45 20.47 -41.91
N ALA A 370 13.76 20.22 -41.78
CA ALA A 370 14.48 20.12 -40.51
C ALA A 370 14.44 21.42 -39.68
N PRO A 371 14.21 21.35 -38.35
CA PRO A 371 14.38 22.49 -37.48
C PRO A 371 15.86 22.71 -37.13
N ALA A 372 16.24 23.99 -37.10
CA ALA A 372 17.59 24.48 -36.81
C ALA A 372 18.06 24.15 -35.38
N ALA A 373 19.36 23.88 -35.26
CA ALA A 373 20.04 23.63 -34.00
C ALA A 373 20.01 24.88 -33.09
N VAL A 374 19.37 24.75 -31.92
CA VAL A 374 19.49 25.71 -30.81
C VAL A 374 20.43 25.09 -29.78
N GLN A 375 21.61 25.69 -29.62
CA GLN A 375 22.54 25.36 -28.54
C GLN A 375 21.99 25.95 -27.23
N ALA A 376 21.56 25.08 -26.30
CA ALA A 376 21.26 25.45 -24.93
C ALA A 376 22.49 25.18 -24.05
N GLN A 377 23.09 26.23 -23.50
CA GLN A 377 24.15 26.13 -22.49
C GLN A 377 23.52 25.79 -21.13
N PRO A 378 24.05 24.80 -20.38
CA PRO A 378 23.61 24.56 -19.00
C PRO A 378 24.23 25.61 -18.06
N ALA A 379 23.37 26.33 -17.35
CA ALA A 379 23.76 27.30 -16.33
C ALA A 379 23.70 26.66 -14.94
N VAL A 380 24.73 25.91 -14.53
CA VAL A 380 25.10 25.72 -13.10
C VAL A 380 26.60 25.40 -13.02
N HIS A 381 27.40 26.33 -12.51
CA HIS A 381 28.77 26.06 -12.06
C HIS A 381 28.72 25.43 -10.66
N VAL A 382 29.13 24.16 -10.53
CA VAL A 382 29.41 23.54 -9.23
C VAL A 382 30.88 23.79 -8.90
N ALA A 383 31.14 24.61 -7.89
CA ALA A 383 32.48 24.81 -7.36
C ALA A 383 32.89 23.59 -6.49
N PRO A 384 34.13 23.07 -6.60
CA PRO A 384 34.62 22.01 -5.72
C PRO A 384 34.83 22.54 -4.29
N ILE A 385 34.41 21.75 -3.30
CA ILE A 385 34.70 21.99 -1.88
C ILE A 385 36.21 21.75 -1.64
N PRO A 386 36.95 22.64 -0.95
CA PRO A 386 38.36 22.43 -0.64
C PRO A 386 38.56 21.26 0.34
N ALA A 387 39.48 20.36 0.00
CA ALA A 387 39.98 19.33 0.90
C ALA A 387 41.03 19.91 1.85
N GLU A 388 40.86 19.72 3.16
CA GLU A 388 41.91 19.97 4.14
C GLU A 388 42.84 18.75 4.29
N PRO A 389 44.15 18.96 4.52
CA PRO A 389 45.14 17.88 4.50
C PRO A 389 45.17 17.10 5.82
N ALA A 390 45.57 15.83 5.68
CA ALA A 390 45.78 14.86 6.75
C ALA A 390 46.79 15.33 7.82
N ALA A 391 46.47 15.06 9.08
CA ALA A 391 47.41 15.05 10.20
C ALA A 391 47.50 13.63 10.79
N THR A 392 48.74 13.22 11.04
CA THR A 392 49.20 11.91 11.51
C THR A 392 49.17 11.75 13.03
N ASP A 393 48.81 10.54 13.46
CA ASP A 393 49.25 9.70 14.60
C ASP A 393 49.07 10.07 16.09
N ALA A 394 48.83 8.96 16.83
CA ALA A 394 48.80 8.70 18.29
C ALA A 394 47.43 8.94 18.98
N GLU A 395 46.89 8.10 19.88
CA GLU A 395 47.41 6.98 20.67
C GLU A 395 46.23 6.11 21.19
N ALA A 396 46.54 4.93 21.71
CA ALA A 396 45.62 3.85 22.08
C ALA A 396 44.67 4.11 23.26
N ALA A 397 43.49 3.47 23.24
CA ALA A 397 42.78 3.03 24.45
C ALA A 397 41.83 1.85 24.15
N GLU A 398 42.10 0.71 24.79
CA GLU A 398 41.21 -0.46 24.90
C GLU A 398 39.92 -0.12 25.67
N VAL A 399 38.75 -0.50 25.14
CA VAL A 399 37.59 -0.88 25.98
C VAL A 399 36.83 -2.05 25.33
N ARG A 400 36.40 -2.95 26.22
CA ARG A 400 35.95 -4.33 26.07
C ARG A 400 34.66 -4.55 25.27
N ALA A 401 34.58 -5.78 24.77
CA ALA A 401 33.41 -6.45 24.23
C ALA A 401 32.17 -6.36 25.14
N GLY A 402 31.05 -5.94 24.54
CA GLY A 402 29.70 -6.02 25.09
C GLY A 402 28.79 -6.63 24.04
N ASP A 403 28.22 -7.77 24.40
CA ASP A 403 27.27 -8.60 23.67
C ASP A 403 26.08 -7.76 23.14
N THR A 404 25.83 -7.79 21.82
CA THR A 404 24.64 -7.16 21.22
C THR A 404 23.68 -8.24 20.77
N LYS A 405 22.68 -8.47 21.63
CA LYS A 405 21.50 -9.28 21.40
C LYS A 405 20.67 -8.66 20.28
N ALA A 406 20.32 -9.46 19.29
CA ALA A 406 19.44 -9.10 18.18
C ALA A 406 18.10 -8.57 18.71
N ALA A 407 17.69 -7.39 18.24
CA ALA A 407 16.34 -6.88 18.36
C ALA A 407 15.55 -7.38 17.15
N ASP A 408 14.56 -8.24 17.41
CA ASP A 408 13.41 -8.41 16.52
C ASP A 408 12.52 -7.19 16.75
N ASP A 409 12.51 -6.26 15.80
CA ASP A 409 11.54 -5.17 15.72
C ASP A 409 10.65 -5.44 14.50
N THR A 410 9.51 -6.08 14.74
CA THR A 410 8.33 -5.98 13.88
C THR A 410 7.44 -4.91 14.51
N SER A 411 7.60 -3.67 14.05
CA SER A 411 6.79 -2.53 14.47
C SER A 411 5.33 -2.76 14.06
N THR A 412 4.52 -3.25 15.00
CA THR A 412 3.07 -3.08 14.97
C THR A 412 2.74 -2.25 16.20
N ALA A 413 2.60 -0.94 16.01
CA ALA A 413 2.30 -0.02 17.09
C ALA A 413 1.04 -0.48 17.85
N ALA A 414 1.19 -0.70 19.15
CA ALA A 414 0.08 -1.05 20.02
C ALA A 414 -0.87 0.15 20.12
N ILE A 415 -2.03 0.05 19.45
CA ILE A 415 -3.10 1.04 19.51
C ILE A 415 -3.52 1.20 20.98
N SER A 416 -3.21 2.35 21.58
CA SER A 416 -3.64 2.73 22.93
C SER A 416 -4.48 4.00 22.84
N VAL A 417 -5.75 3.97 23.27
CA VAL A 417 -6.67 5.11 23.19
C VAL A 417 -6.49 6.04 24.39
N ILE A 418 -6.28 7.35 24.19
CA ILE A 418 -6.17 8.36 25.28
C ILE A 418 -7.19 9.50 25.12
N ASN A 419 -7.72 9.94 26.27
CA ASN A 419 -8.77 10.93 26.52
C ASN A 419 -8.70 12.27 25.76
N ALA A 420 -9.78 12.61 25.05
CA ALA A 420 -10.04 13.96 24.50
C ALA A 420 -10.75 14.93 25.47
N ASN A 421 -10.68 14.69 26.79
CA ASN A 421 -11.28 15.59 27.79
C ASN A 421 -10.31 15.91 28.94
N ARG A 422 -9.40 16.85 28.71
CA ARG A 422 -8.89 17.75 29.76
C ARG A 422 -8.75 19.17 29.20
N SER A 423 -9.38 20.09 29.91
CA SER A 423 -9.59 21.51 29.64
C SER A 423 -8.35 22.32 29.32
#